data_AF-A0A483AL02-F1
#
_entry.id   AF-A0A483AL02-F1
#
_cell.length_a   1.000
_cell.length_b   1.000
_cell.length_c   1.000
_cell.angle_alpha   90.00
_cell.angle_beta   90.00
_cell.angle_gamma   90.00
#
_symmetry.space_group_name_H-M   'P 1'
#
loop_
_entity.id
_entity.type
_entity.pdbx_description
1 polymer ?
#
loop_
_entity_poly.entity_id
_entity_poly.type
_entity_poly.pdbx_seq_one_letter_code
_entity_poly.pdbx_strand_id
1 'polypeptide(L)' 'MPKLTQWAEDNIPEDLTVFGLDLCEFNRKRLRTSNMIERLNQSVKQRTKVAKIFANEDSCLRLVTAVVMKVSEQW' A
#
# COMPACT_ATOMS: atom_id res chain seq x y z
N MET A 1 -13.18 -12.05 -23.00
CA MET A 1 -12.29 -10.87 -22.82
C MET A 1 -10.98 -11.30 -22.16
N PRO A 2 -9.87 -10.56 -22.32
CA PRO A 2 -8.66 -10.76 -21.53
C PRO A 2 -8.96 -10.69 -20.03
N LYS A 3 -8.25 -11.47 -19.20
CA LYS A 3 -8.47 -11.51 -17.74
C LYS A 3 -8.39 -10.13 -17.07
N LEU A 4 -7.47 -9.28 -17.53
CA LEU A 4 -7.32 -7.91 -17.04
C LEU A 4 -8.55 -7.05 -17.32
N THR A 5 -9.13 -7.18 -18.52
CA THR A 5 -10.32 -6.41 -18.92
C THR A 5 -11.52 -6.80 -18.07
N GLN A 6 -11.74 -8.10 -17.85
CA GLN A 6 -12.79 -8.58 -16.97
C GLN A 6 -12.62 -8.06 -15.54
N TRP A 7 -11.42 -8.21 -14.98
CA TRP A 7 -11.11 -7.69 -13.64
C TRP A 7 -11.36 -6.18 -13.54
N ALA A 8 -10.94 -5.40 -14.53
CA ALA A 8 -11.14 -3.97 -14.53
C ALA A 8 -12.64 -3.60 -14.57
N GLU A 9 -13.43 -4.23 -15.43
CA GLU A 9 -14.88 -4.01 -15.48
C GLU A 9 -15.54 -4.29 -14.12
N ASP A 10 -15.11 -5.34 -13.44
CA ASP A 10 -15.66 -5.77 -12.14
C ASP A 10 -15.23 -4.86 -10.96
N ASN A 11 -14.13 -4.11 -11.06
CA ASN A 11 -13.53 -3.35 -9.93
C ASN A 11 -13.50 -1.82 -10.15
N ILE A 12 -13.70 -1.35 -11.38
CA ILE A 12 -13.75 0.08 -11.71
C ILE A 12 -14.75 0.87 -10.84
N PRO A 13 -15.97 0.36 -10.55
CA PRO A 13 -16.92 1.08 -9.70
C PRO A 13 -16.35 1.43 -8.33
N GLU A 14 -15.65 0.49 -7.69
CA GLU A 14 -14.99 0.67 -6.40
C GLU A 14 -13.73 1.54 -6.54
N ASP A 15 -12.86 1.25 -7.51
CA ASP A 15 -11.55 1.90 -7.69
C ASP A 15 -11.66 3.40 -8.00
N LEU A 16 -12.74 3.83 -8.66
CA LEU A 16 -12.95 5.23 -9.06
C LEU A 16 -13.85 6.01 -8.10
N THR A 17 -14.24 5.43 -6.95
CA THR A 17 -15.12 6.07 -5.96
C THR A 17 -14.63 7.46 -5.55
N VAL A 18 -13.31 7.68 -5.49
CA VAL A 18 -12.69 8.97 -5.11
C VAL A 18 -13.15 10.15 -5.97
N PHE A 19 -13.60 9.91 -7.21
CA PHE A 19 -14.10 10.94 -8.11
C PHE A 19 -15.55 11.36 -7.83
N GLY A 20 -16.31 10.55 -7.09
CA GLY A 20 -17.70 10.82 -6.72
C GLY A 20 -17.91 11.36 -5.29
N LEU A 21 -16.84 11.58 -4.52
CA LEU A 21 -16.91 11.95 -3.10
C LEU A 21 -16.96 13.47 -2.82
N ASP A 22 -17.16 14.32 -3.84
CA ASP A 22 -17.17 15.80 -3.72
C ASP A 22 -16.00 16.37 -2.88
N LEU A 23 -14.83 15.76 -3.02
CA LEU A 23 -13.63 16.14 -2.29
C LEU A 23 -13.00 17.40 -2.88
N CYS A 24 -12.43 18.25 -2.02
CA CYS A 24 -11.59 19.34 -2.49
C CYS A 24 -10.39 18.82 -3.30
N GLU A 25 -9.88 19.65 -4.22
CA GLU A 25 -8.74 19.34 -5.09
C GLU A 25 -7.54 18.71 -4.34
N PHE A 26 -7.26 19.21 -3.13
CA PHE A 26 -6.18 18.71 -2.28
C PHE A 26 -6.41 17.25 -1.84
N ASN A 27 -7.59 16.96 -1.28
CA ASN A 27 -7.94 15.62 -0.80
C ASN A 27 -8.02 14.62 -1.96
N ARG A 28 -8.62 15.03 -3.10
CA ARG A 28 -8.70 14.19 -4.31
C ARG A 28 -7.31 13.81 -4.82
N LYS A 29 -6.38 14.77 -4.93
CA LYS A 29 -5.00 14.49 -5.38
C LYS A 29 -4.27 13.51 -4.47
N ARG A 30 -4.46 13.63 -3.16
CA ARG A 30 -3.83 12.76 -2.16
C ARG A 30 -4.41 11.35 -2.17
N LEU A 31 -5.73 11.20 -2.30
CA LEU A 31 -6.42 9.92 -2.26
C LEU A 31 -6.40 9.15 -3.61
N ARG A 32 -6.23 9.83 -4.75
CA ARG A 32 -6.14 9.20 -6.08
C ARG A 32 -4.89 8.32 -6.26
N THR A 33 -3.86 8.47 -5.42
CA THR A 33 -2.57 7.79 -5.61
C THR A 33 -2.24 6.84 -4.47
N SER A 34 -1.67 5.68 -4.80
CA SER A 34 -1.11 4.70 -3.87
C SER A 34 0.32 5.03 -3.42
N ASN A 35 0.90 6.16 -3.84
CA ASN A 35 2.31 6.53 -3.61
C ASN A 35 2.76 6.35 -2.15
N MET A 36 1.94 6.76 -1.18
CA MET A 36 2.27 6.66 0.25
C MET A 36 2.36 5.21 0.72
N ILE A 37 1.41 4.36 0.30
CA ILE A 37 1.40 2.95 0.69
C ILE A 37 2.46 2.14 -0.08
N GLU A 38 2.71 2.49 -1.34
CA GLU A 38 3.80 1.89 -2.13
C GLU A 38 5.17 2.15 -1.51
N ARG A 39 5.43 3.39 -1.06
CA ARG A 39 6.68 3.74 -0.38
C ARG A 39 6.86 2.98 0.94
N LEU A 40 5.79 2.83 1.72
CA LEU A 40 5.79 2.02 2.94
C LEU A 40 6.09 0.54 2.62
N ASN A 41 5.36 -0.03 1.66
CA ASN A 41 5.52 -1.42 1.22
C ASN A 41 6.93 -1.69 0.66
N GLN A 42 7.51 -0.73 -0.06
CA GLN A 42 8.90 -0.83 -0.53
C GLN A 42 9.89 -0.89 0.63
N SER A 43 9.68 -0.09 1.68
CA SER A 43 10.53 -0.10 2.87
C SER A 43 10.48 -1.43 3.61
N VAL A 44 9.28 -2.00 3.74
CA VAL A 44 9.08 -3.36 4.29
C VAL A 44 9.79 -4.39 3.41
N LYS A 45 9.54 -4.37 2.10
CA LYS A 45 10.14 -5.31 1.12
C LYS A 45 11.66 -5.27 1.12
N GLN A 46 12.28 -4.09 1.22
CA GLN A 46 13.74 -3.97 1.27
C GLN A 46 14.32 -4.64 2.52
N ARG A 47 13.71 -4.42 3.69
CA ARG A 47 14.21 -4.97 4.96
C ARG A 47 13.94 -6.47 5.08
N THR A 48 12.80 -6.96 4.62
CA THR A 48 12.52 -8.41 4.59
C THR A 48 13.39 -9.14 3.57
N LYS A 49 13.73 -8.51 2.43
CA LYS A 49 14.65 -9.07 1.44
C LYS A 49 16.05 -9.35 2.00
N VAL A 50 16.53 -8.53 2.94
CA VAL A 50 17.83 -8.75 3.60
C VAL A 50 17.78 -9.99 4.51
N ALA A 51 16.69 -10.19 5.23
CA ALA A 51 16.51 -11.36 6.11
C ALA A 51 16.41 -12.69 5.34
N LYS A 52 15.86 -12.67 4.12
CA LYS A 52 15.59 -13.83 3.23
C LYS A 52 14.61 -14.87 3.80
N ILE A 53 14.86 -15.39 4.99
CA ILE A 53 14.06 -16.40 5.70
C ILE A 53 13.93 -15.99 7.16
N PHE A 54 12.75 -16.20 7.75
CA PHE A 54 12.50 -15.96 9.18
C PHE A 54 12.37 -17.30 9.90
N ALA A 55 12.80 -17.35 11.16
CA ALA A 55 12.68 -18.54 12.00
C ALA A 55 11.23 -18.87 12.37
N ASN A 56 10.36 -17.85 12.43
CA ASN A 56 8.93 -17.95 12.73
C ASN A 56 8.21 -16.65 12.32
N GLU A 57 6.88 -16.66 12.40
CA GLU A 57 6.02 -15.51 12.09
C GLU A 57 6.27 -14.32 13.03
N ASP A 58 6.47 -14.57 14.33
CA ASP A 58 6.71 -13.50 15.32
C ASP A 58 7.96 -12.69 15.00
N SER A 59 9.01 -13.34 14.51
CA SER A 59 10.25 -12.68 14.11
C SER A 59 10.05 -11.79 12.87
N CYS A 60 9.22 -12.24 11.91
CA CYS A 60 8.82 -11.42 10.77
C CYS A 60 7.99 -10.21 11.22
N LEU A 61 6.98 -10.46 12.07
CA LEU A 61 6.12 -9.42 12.62
C LEU A 61 6.92 -8.35 13.35
N ARG A 62 7.86 -8.75 14.22
CA ARG A 62 8.76 -7.81 14.93
C ARG A 62 9.54 -6.91 13.99
N LEU A 63 10.11 -7.46 12.91
CA LEU A 63 10.82 -6.66 11.92
C LEU A 63 9.86 -5.68 11.24
N VAL A 64 8.73 -6.15 10.71
CA VAL A 64 7.75 -5.32 10.00
C VAL A 64 7.20 -4.21 10.91
N THR A 65 6.85 -4.51 12.16
CA THR A 65 6.41 -3.52 13.14
C THR A 65 7.48 -2.46 13.38
N ALA A 66 8.74 -2.86 13.59
CA ALA A 66 9.83 -1.91 13.73
C ALA A 66 10.01 -1.05 12.47
N VAL A 67 9.75 -1.60 11.28
CA VAL A 67 9.77 -0.82 10.03
C VAL A 67 8.71 0.26 10.02
N VAL A 68 7.48 -0.12 10.32
CA VAL A 68 6.31 0.77 10.29
C VAL A 68 6.44 1.85 11.37
N MET A 69 6.86 1.49 12.59
CA MET A 69 7.11 2.45 13.68
C MET A 69 8.13 3.51 13.25
N LYS A 70 9.25 3.09 12.66
CA LYS A 70 10.28 4.03 12.17
C LYS A 70 9.75 4.98 11.08
N VAL A 71 8.87 4.51 10.20
CA VAL A 71 8.26 5.40 9.19
C VAL A 71 7.28 6.37 9.86
N SER A 72 6.51 5.89 10.84
CA SER A 72 5.58 6.73 11.60
C SER A 72 6.26 7.84 12.38
N GLU A 73 7.46 7.61 12.94
CA GLU A 73 8.25 8.64 13.63
C GLU A 73 8.80 9.73 12.70
N GLN A 74 8.84 9.47 11.38
CA GLN A 74 9.35 10.40 10.38
C GLN A 74 8.27 11.26 9.73
N TRP A 75 7.00 10.98 10.02
CA TRP A 75 5.83 11.70 9.52
C TRP A 75 5.28 12.65 10.58
#